data_AF-A0AAJ0W1V6-F1
#
_entry.id   AF-A0AAJ0W1V6-F1
#
_cell.length_a   1.000
_cell.length_b   1.000
_cell.length_c   1.000
_cell.angle_alpha   90.00
_cell.angle_beta   90.00
_cell.angle_gamma   90.00
#
_symmetry.space_group_name_H-M   'P 1'
#
loop_
_entity.id
_entity.type
_entity.pdbx_description
1 polymer ?
#
loop_
_entity_poly.entity_id
_entity_poly.type
_entity_poly.pdbx_seq_one_letter_code
_entity_poly.pdbx_strand_id
1 'polypeptide(L)'
;MKAAHLCVSIGLALGLLNPSLAMAESTPLRLKDMQRCGDLFSDDQLTFCLRATGLDDGDVRLMLRGKPVQATRSDDGKLRLSLRKSEHESGPLWLEQGERRSNPVWLTMNGSHVLAAGPDEVTKNMDGLNTYVDLISLIIEENLDGLEKSQQLAKKYGAEVVGAIAPLNIYQLRLPVKNLTERDAMVLRLGNEVGVDAVVIEESGAEEPLEQDKEPKPRHSEWVANRFLDAVDYYQHRVPSKQAPVEAHPVRIGIVERNVDFDAPEFAPYLGDCDPREPRTCVYARDAEAPDEHGTTVTGILAARSVEPSDSGFLSALEPASAGFEVIVERNSDAGITANVAASVNLVEDGVRVLNWSWGIHRIGTRDVEGEEVDSLIRSGIAMSGYEELLEEFFLWLRREHPDVLVVNSAGNGSARSSLDDYRLPSSFITEQLLVVGGHQRNDKRDVPVEHPEYVTKRPSSNVDMRVDITASACTRAATLEPDKRGEVHCGTSYATPMVTGIIATMLSINPQLAPEQVRELLRRSALTIGRDSDFEPVEADDLTAPILPSERNYQMNNQDIGRSARLDMRKALELTVDSLDQVR
;
A
#
# COMPACT_ATOMS: atom_id res chain seq x y z
N MET A 1 -31.13 -82.82 -26.53
CA MET A 1 -31.27 -83.56 -25.26
C MET A 1 -31.49 -82.55 -24.16
N LYS A 2 -32.55 -82.74 -23.37
CA LYS A 2 -33.00 -81.83 -22.30
C LYS A 2 -32.08 -81.92 -21.07
N ALA A 3 -31.88 -80.80 -20.39
CA ALA A 3 -31.73 -80.77 -18.94
C ALA A 3 -32.29 -79.45 -18.40
N ALA A 4 -33.10 -79.56 -17.36
CA ALA A 4 -33.87 -78.50 -16.71
C ALA A 4 -33.19 -78.09 -15.39
N HIS A 5 -33.40 -76.86 -14.92
CA HIS A 5 -33.39 -76.45 -13.50
C HIS A 5 -34.09 -75.08 -13.38
N LEU A 6 -35.30 -74.96 -12.80
CA LEU A 6 -35.72 -74.92 -11.38
C LEU A 6 -35.29 -73.65 -10.62
N CYS A 7 -36.27 -72.79 -10.35
CA CYS A 7 -36.23 -71.64 -9.43
C CYS A 7 -36.05 -72.08 -7.97
N VAL A 8 -35.29 -71.32 -7.19
CA VAL A 8 -35.56 -71.04 -5.76
C VAL A 8 -35.06 -69.63 -5.42
N SER A 9 -35.91 -68.85 -4.75
CA SER A 9 -35.73 -67.48 -4.28
C SER A 9 -34.88 -67.42 -3.00
N ILE A 10 -34.01 -66.41 -2.85
CA ILE A 10 -33.38 -66.02 -1.56
C ILE A 10 -33.47 -64.50 -1.39
N GLY A 11 -33.87 -64.10 -0.18
CA GLY A 11 -34.40 -62.78 0.18
C GLY A 11 -33.37 -61.65 0.29
N LEU A 12 -33.92 -60.44 0.12
CA LEU A 12 -33.32 -59.13 0.36
C LEU A 12 -32.99 -58.93 1.84
N ALA A 13 -31.74 -58.58 2.14
CA ALA A 13 -31.34 -57.91 3.38
C ALA A 13 -30.85 -56.51 3.02
N LEU A 14 -31.63 -55.48 3.36
CA LEU A 14 -31.22 -54.07 3.27
C LEU A 14 -30.24 -53.78 4.42
N GLY A 15 -28.99 -53.51 4.09
CA GLY A 15 -28.02 -52.90 4.99
C GLY A 15 -28.19 -51.38 5.00
N LEU A 16 -28.38 -50.81 6.19
CA LEU A 16 -28.37 -49.37 6.47
C LEU A 16 -26.96 -48.80 6.23
N LEU A 17 -26.82 -47.97 5.20
CA LEU A 17 -25.67 -47.07 5.04
C LEU A 17 -25.96 -45.78 5.81
N ASN A 18 -25.20 -45.53 6.87
CA ASN A 18 -25.14 -44.23 7.54
C ASN A 18 -24.66 -43.17 6.52
N PRO A 19 -25.40 -42.08 6.29
CA PRO A 19 -24.84 -40.93 5.61
C PRO A 19 -23.87 -40.27 6.60
N SER A 20 -22.59 -40.22 6.22
CA SER A 20 -21.63 -39.31 6.83
C SER A 20 -22.24 -37.92 6.84
N LEU A 21 -22.46 -37.37 8.03
CA LEU A 21 -22.67 -35.94 8.22
C LEU A 21 -21.45 -35.25 7.62
N ALA A 22 -21.59 -34.73 6.40
CA ALA A 22 -20.73 -33.67 5.93
C ALA A 22 -20.94 -32.52 6.92
N MET A 23 -20.02 -32.38 7.88
CA MET A 23 -19.97 -31.18 8.69
C MET A 23 -19.74 -30.05 7.69
N ALA A 24 -20.72 -29.17 7.54
CA ALA A 24 -20.52 -27.93 6.83
C ALA A 24 -19.30 -27.26 7.47
N GLU A 25 -18.26 -27.01 6.67
CA GLU A 25 -17.12 -26.22 7.11
C GLU A 25 -17.67 -24.89 7.63
N SER A 26 -17.43 -24.61 8.91
CA SER A 26 -17.84 -23.34 9.50
C SER A 26 -17.13 -22.22 8.75
N THR A 27 -17.88 -21.25 8.23
CA THR A 27 -17.32 -20.08 7.57
C THR A 27 -16.21 -19.47 8.43
N PRO A 28 -15.02 -19.18 7.87
CA PRO A 28 -13.92 -18.61 8.63
C PRO A 28 -14.31 -17.28 9.30
N LEU A 29 -13.82 -17.08 10.52
CA LEU A 29 -14.01 -15.81 11.24
C LEU A 29 -13.09 -14.76 10.60
N ARG A 30 -13.64 -13.73 9.95
CA ARG A 30 -12.86 -12.67 9.30
C ARG A 30 -13.40 -11.29 9.62
N LEU A 31 -12.50 -10.35 9.92
CA LEU A 31 -12.79 -8.92 10.00
C LEU A 31 -12.70 -8.33 8.59
N LYS A 32 -13.85 -8.01 8.01
CA LYS A 32 -13.97 -7.47 6.64
C LYS A 32 -13.93 -5.95 6.62
N ASP A 33 -14.40 -5.30 7.69
CA ASP A 33 -14.47 -3.85 7.76
C ASP A 33 -14.27 -3.32 9.18
N MET A 34 -13.69 -2.13 9.26
CA MET A 34 -13.52 -1.33 10.47
C MET A 34 -13.46 0.13 10.06
N GLN A 35 -14.43 0.92 10.51
CA GLN A 35 -14.52 2.36 10.24
C GLN A 35 -14.89 3.14 11.50
N ARG A 36 -14.47 4.41 11.54
CA ARG A 36 -14.99 5.36 12.53
C ARG A 36 -16.48 5.59 12.30
N CYS A 37 -17.26 5.68 13.37
CA CYS A 37 -18.70 5.95 13.30
C CYS A 37 -19.18 6.69 14.54
N GLY A 38 -20.44 7.15 14.55
CA GLY A 38 -20.97 7.95 15.65
C GLY A 38 -20.49 9.40 15.60
N ASP A 39 -20.09 9.97 16.74
CA ASP A 39 -19.50 11.30 16.79
C ASP A 39 -18.05 11.24 16.31
N LEU A 40 -17.84 11.67 15.07
CA LEU A 40 -16.54 11.60 14.42
C LEU A 40 -15.56 12.69 14.91
N PHE A 41 -16.07 13.76 15.51
CA PHE A 41 -15.29 14.89 16.04
C PHE A 41 -15.09 14.82 17.56
N SER A 42 -15.46 13.71 18.19
CA SER A 42 -15.17 13.50 19.61
C SER A 42 -13.66 13.35 19.83
N ASP A 43 -13.08 14.27 20.61
CA ASP A 43 -11.65 14.26 20.93
C ASP A 43 -11.26 13.18 21.96
N ASP A 44 -12.18 12.82 22.87
CA ASP A 44 -11.91 11.86 23.96
C ASP A 44 -12.42 10.46 23.64
N GLN A 45 -13.65 10.32 23.12
CA GLN A 45 -14.29 9.02 22.93
C GLN A 45 -14.45 8.67 21.44
N LEU A 46 -13.63 7.76 20.95
CA LEU A 46 -13.70 7.26 19.58
C LEU A 46 -14.65 6.08 19.50
N THR A 47 -15.45 6.03 18.44
CA THR A 47 -16.34 4.90 18.18
C THR A 47 -16.03 4.30 16.82
N PHE A 48 -16.00 2.97 16.79
CA PHE A 48 -15.69 2.16 15.62
C PHE A 48 -16.85 1.20 15.35
N CYS A 49 -17.18 1.03 14.08
CA CYS A 49 -18.14 0.09 13.58
C CYS A 49 -17.39 -0.95 12.74
N LEU A 50 -17.60 -2.22 13.07
CA LEU A 50 -16.90 -3.35 12.47
C LEU A 50 -17.88 -4.31 11.83
N ARG A 51 -17.46 -4.90 10.70
CA ARG A 51 -18.16 -5.97 10.01
C ARG A 51 -17.27 -7.21 9.97
N ALA A 52 -17.85 -8.34 10.36
CA ALA A 52 -17.17 -9.62 10.32
C ALA A 52 -18.04 -10.71 9.68
N THR A 53 -17.39 -11.71 9.09
CA THR A 53 -18.00 -12.96 8.61
C THR A 53 -17.63 -14.11 9.54
N GLY A 54 -18.38 -15.22 9.48
CA GLY A 54 -18.14 -16.40 10.32
C GLY A 54 -18.45 -16.22 11.81
N LEU A 55 -19.20 -15.17 12.18
CA LEU A 55 -19.67 -14.95 13.54
C LEU A 55 -20.90 -15.82 13.86
N ASP A 56 -20.74 -16.78 14.75
CA ASP A 56 -21.86 -17.59 15.26
C ASP A 56 -22.54 -16.92 16.48
N ASP A 57 -23.59 -17.55 17.04
CA ASP A 57 -24.35 -17.07 18.20
C ASP A 57 -23.60 -17.16 19.55
N GLY A 58 -22.38 -17.74 19.56
CA GLY A 58 -21.57 -17.87 20.77
C GLY A 58 -20.86 -16.58 21.19
N ASP A 59 -20.26 -16.58 22.39
CA ASP A 59 -19.54 -15.43 22.93
C ASP A 59 -18.34 -15.02 22.06
N VAL A 60 -18.32 -13.75 21.66
CA VAL A 60 -17.24 -13.14 20.86
C VAL A 60 -16.46 -12.19 21.75
N ARG A 61 -15.13 -12.33 21.75
CA ARG A 61 -14.23 -11.38 22.41
C ARG A 61 -13.50 -10.56 21.36
N LEU A 62 -13.54 -9.24 21.52
CA LEU A 62 -12.72 -8.31 20.75
C LEU A 62 -11.46 -8.01 21.56
N MET A 63 -10.30 -8.20 20.96
CA MET A 63 -9.00 -8.07 21.60
C MET A 63 -8.25 -6.90 20.98
N LEU A 64 -7.81 -5.94 21.78
CA LEU A 64 -6.96 -4.82 21.40
C LEU A 64 -5.63 -4.94 22.13
N ARG A 65 -4.52 -5.07 21.39
CA ARG A 65 -3.17 -5.24 21.97
C ARG A 65 -3.11 -6.35 23.03
N GLY A 66 -3.76 -7.48 22.75
CA GLY A 66 -3.82 -8.64 23.66
C GLY A 66 -4.75 -8.47 24.86
N LYS A 67 -5.47 -7.35 25.00
CA LYS A 67 -6.43 -7.11 26.08
C LYS A 67 -7.87 -7.10 25.56
N PRO A 68 -8.82 -7.73 26.28
CA PRO A 68 -10.21 -7.71 25.87
C PRO A 68 -10.80 -6.31 25.98
N VAL A 69 -11.56 -5.90 24.96
CA VAL A 69 -12.33 -4.65 24.92
C VAL A 69 -13.81 -4.96 24.72
N GLN A 70 -14.67 -4.11 25.27
CA GLN A 70 -16.12 -4.30 25.22
C GLN A 70 -16.68 -3.81 23.89
N ALA A 71 -17.47 -4.64 23.22
CA ALA A 71 -18.19 -4.26 22.01
C ALA A 71 -19.66 -4.68 22.12
N THR A 72 -20.55 -3.89 21.55
CA THR A 72 -21.97 -4.21 21.41
C THR A 72 -22.23 -4.79 20.02
N ARG A 73 -22.95 -5.91 19.94
CA ARG A 73 -23.40 -6.50 18.68
C ARG A 73 -24.82 -6.01 18.36
N SER A 74 -25.02 -5.50 17.15
CA SER A 74 -26.35 -5.15 16.64
C SER A 74 -27.04 -6.34 15.99
N ASP A 75 -28.36 -6.23 15.77
CA ASP A 75 -29.19 -7.29 15.18
C ASP A 75 -28.74 -7.67 13.75
N ASP A 76 -28.10 -6.75 13.02
CA ASP A 76 -27.49 -6.99 11.70
C ASP A 76 -26.09 -7.62 11.78
N GLY A 77 -25.64 -8.01 12.98
CA GLY A 77 -24.38 -8.70 13.20
C GLY A 77 -23.15 -7.80 13.22
N LYS A 78 -23.29 -6.47 13.06
CA LYS A 78 -22.17 -5.54 13.19
C LYS A 78 -21.75 -5.39 14.65
N LEU A 79 -20.47 -5.11 14.85
CA LEU A 79 -19.92 -4.84 16.17
C LEU A 79 -19.62 -3.34 16.29
N ARG A 80 -19.97 -2.76 17.43
CA ARG A 80 -19.69 -1.37 17.76
C ARG A 80 -18.84 -1.31 19.01
N LEU A 81 -17.69 -0.65 18.90
CA LEU A 81 -16.70 -0.46 19.95
C LEU A 81 -16.58 1.04 20.25
N SER A 82 -16.54 1.41 21.53
CA SER A 82 -16.19 2.77 21.94
C SER A 82 -14.99 2.73 22.88
N LEU A 83 -13.97 3.53 22.56
CA LEU A 83 -12.70 3.60 23.28
C LEU A 83 -12.43 5.05 23.67
N ARG A 84 -11.84 5.25 24.85
CA ARG A 84 -11.30 6.55 25.25
C ARG A 84 -9.84 6.66 24.86
N LYS A 85 -9.45 7.77 24.22
CA LYS A 85 -8.04 8.05 23.86
C LYS A 85 -7.12 8.05 25.08
N SER A 86 -7.61 8.51 26.22
CA SER A 86 -6.84 8.54 27.47
C SER A 86 -6.58 7.16 28.10
N GLU A 87 -7.33 6.13 27.69
CA GLU A 87 -7.28 4.78 28.27
C GLU A 87 -6.66 3.75 27.31
N HIS A 88 -6.50 4.08 26.03
CA HIS A 88 -6.08 3.17 24.98
C HIS A 88 -5.08 3.82 24.01
N GLU A 89 -4.18 3.00 23.48
CA GLU A 89 -3.24 3.37 22.41
C GLU A 89 -3.57 2.60 21.14
N SER A 90 -3.16 3.14 19.98
CA SER A 90 -3.27 2.46 18.69
C SER A 90 -2.59 1.08 18.72
N GLY A 91 -3.12 0.13 17.95
CA GLY A 91 -2.52 -1.20 17.85
C GLY A 91 -3.44 -2.27 17.24
N PRO A 92 -2.99 -3.53 17.22
CA PRO A 92 -3.72 -4.62 16.60
C PRO A 92 -5.03 -4.93 17.34
N LEU A 93 -6.08 -5.12 16.55
CA LEU A 93 -7.41 -5.50 16.95
C LEU A 93 -7.83 -6.78 16.23
N TRP A 94 -8.32 -7.79 16.95
CA TRP A 94 -8.85 -9.03 16.35
C TRP A 94 -10.02 -9.60 17.16
N LEU A 95 -10.74 -10.53 16.53
CA LEU A 95 -11.84 -11.27 17.14
C LEU A 95 -11.39 -12.66 17.59
N GLU A 96 -11.93 -13.11 18.72
CA GLU A 96 -11.82 -14.48 19.20
C GLU A 96 -13.21 -15.07 19.48
N GLN A 97 -13.47 -16.26 18.94
CA GLN A 97 -14.67 -17.04 19.26
C GLN A 97 -14.28 -18.51 19.45
N GLY A 98 -14.20 -18.95 20.71
CA GLY A 98 -13.61 -20.24 21.06
C GLY A 98 -12.12 -20.30 20.66
N GLU A 99 -11.76 -21.29 19.83
CA GLU A 99 -10.41 -21.44 19.26
C GLU A 99 -10.21 -20.63 17.96
N ARG A 100 -11.29 -20.14 17.34
CA ARG A 100 -11.19 -19.36 16.10
C ARG A 100 -10.66 -17.96 16.37
N ARG A 101 -9.88 -17.45 15.43
CA ARG A 101 -9.29 -16.11 15.42
C ARG A 101 -9.55 -15.46 14.07
N SER A 102 -9.87 -14.16 14.07
CA SER A 102 -9.86 -13.37 12.83
C SER A 102 -8.45 -12.97 12.43
N ASN A 103 -8.33 -12.45 11.22
CA ASN A 103 -7.25 -11.56 10.86
C ASN A 103 -7.18 -10.37 11.83
N PRO A 104 -5.98 -9.90 12.19
CA PRO A 104 -5.82 -8.68 12.94
C PRO A 104 -5.88 -7.46 12.01
N VAL A 105 -6.52 -6.39 12.47
CA VAL A 105 -6.53 -5.05 11.82
C VAL A 105 -5.82 -4.06 12.71
N TRP A 106 -5.22 -3.01 12.16
CA TRP A 106 -4.61 -1.95 12.99
C TRP A 106 -5.65 -0.89 13.34
N LEU A 107 -6.02 -0.78 14.62
CA LEU A 107 -6.89 0.28 15.09
C LEU A 107 -6.05 1.50 15.47
N THR A 108 -6.29 2.62 14.78
CA THR A 108 -5.67 3.91 15.12
C THR A 108 -6.54 4.70 16.10
N MET A 109 -5.88 5.30 17.11
CA MET A 109 -6.51 6.28 18.02
C MET A 109 -6.37 7.72 17.51
N ASN A 110 -5.78 7.90 16.32
CA ASN A 110 -5.62 9.21 15.69
C ASN A 110 -6.92 9.71 15.04
N GLY A 111 -6.92 10.99 14.70
CA GLY A 111 -8.12 11.74 14.36
C GLY A 111 -8.50 11.72 12.88
N SER A 112 -7.61 11.30 11.99
CA SER A 112 -7.85 11.50 10.54
C SER A 112 -8.86 10.49 9.99
N HIS A 113 -9.95 10.99 9.44
CA HIS A 113 -11.03 10.17 8.88
C HIS A 113 -11.79 10.96 7.82
N VAL A 114 -12.15 10.28 6.73
CA VAL A 114 -13.01 10.86 5.70
C VAL A 114 -14.04 9.84 5.25
N LEU A 115 -15.19 10.31 4.80
CA LEU A 115 -16.29 9.46 4.35
C LEU A 115 -16.23 9.27 2.85
N ALA A 116 -16.56 8.04 2.42
CA ALA A 116 -16.85 7.73 1.04
C ALA A 116 -18.32 8.07 0.74
N ALA A 117 -18.60 8.49 -0.50
CA ALA A 117 -19.97 8.70 -0.97
C ALA A 117 -20.71 7.36 -1.09
N GLY A 118 -22.00 7.35 -0.77
CA GLY A 118 -22.86 6.21 -1.04
C GLY A 118 -23.08 5.98 -2.55
N PRO A 119 -23.56 4.80 -2.98
CA PRO A 119 -23.79 4.52 -4.40
C PRO A 119 -24.71 5.52 -5.12
N ASP A 120 -25.69 6.08 -4.42
CA ASP A 120 -26.64 7.06 -4.95
C ASP A 120 -26.09 8.51 -4.94
N GLU A 121 -24.90 8.72 -4.36
CA GLU A 121 -24.23 10.03 -4.18
C GLU A 121 -23.05 10.20 -5.16
N VAL A 122 -22.92 9.28 -6.12
CA VAL A 122 -21.89 9.25 -7.15
C VAL A 122 -22.54 9.41 -8.53
N THR A 123 -21.97 10.26 -9.38
CA THR A 123 -22.45 10.44 -10.76
C THR A 123 -21.31 10.73 -11.73
N LYS A 124 -21.58 10.78 -13.04
CA LYS A 124 -20.57 11.05 -14.06
C LYS A 124 -20.45 12.55 -14.34
N ASN A 125 -19.23 13.06 -14.36
CA ASN A 125 -18.92 14.43 -14.80
C ASN A 125 -18.98 14.56 -16.33
N MET A 126 -18.69 15.76 -16.85
CA MET A 126 -18.71 16.03 -18.30
C MET A 126 -17.70 15.21 -19.10
N ASP A 127 -16.63 14.74 -18.46
CA ASP A 127 -15.60 13.88 -19.03
C ASP A 127 -15.92 12.38 -18.89
N GLY A 128 -17.08 12.04 -18.31
CA GLY A 128 -17.52 10.66 -18.11
C GLY A 128 -16.92 9.95 -16.89
N LEU A 129 -16.17 10.66 -16.04
CA LEU A 129 -15.54 10.14 -14.82
C LEU A 129 -16.54 10.15 -13.66
N ASN A 130 -16.51 9.13 -12.79
CA ASN A 130 -17.36 9.16 -11.61
C ASN A 130 -16.81 10.14 -10.57
N THR A 131 -17.71 10.89 -9.94
CA THR A 131 -17.38 11.93 -8.98
C THR A 131 -18.45 12.04 -7.92
N TYR A 132 -18.08 12.53 -6.74
CA TYR A 132 -19.01 12.73 -5.64
C TYR A 132 -19.90 13.95 -5.90
N VAL A 133 -21.18 13.80 -5.59
CA VAL A 133 -22.17 14.86 -5.78
C VAL A 133 -22.12 15.85 -4.63
N ASP A 134 -22.08 15.37 -3.40
CA ASP A 134 -22.30 16.19 -2.21
C ASP A 134 -21.14 16.16 -1.21
N LEU A 135 -20.05 15.43 -1.46
CA LEU A 135 -18.86 15.42 -0.61
C LEU A 135 -17.70 16.16 -1.27
N ILE A 136 -17.11 17.09 -0.53
CA ILE A 136 -15.88 17.82 -0.89
C ILE A 136 -14.98 17.95 0.35
N SER A 137 -13.69 18.22 0.17
CA SER A 137 -12.80 18.61 1.27
C SER A 137 -12.31 20.03 1.10
N LEU A 138 -12.28 20.79 2.19
CA LEU A 138 -11.70 22.13 2.24
C LEU A 138 -10.29 22.04 2.83
N ILE A 139 -9.33 22.67 2.16
CA ILE A 139 -8.00 22.96 2.71
C ILE A 139 -8.07 24.39 3.24
N ILE A 140 -7.82 24.56 4.53
CA ILE A 140 -7.93 25.85 5.23
C ILE A 140 -6.53 26.43 5.47
N GLU A 141 -6.38 27.74 5.28
CA GLU A 141 -5.13 28.48 5.53
C GLU A 141 -4.53 28.10 6.89
N GLU A 142 -3.23 27.76 6.92
CA GLU A 142 -2.51 27.27 8.12
C GLU A 142 -2.59 28.21 9.35
N ASN A 143 -2.81 29.51 9.12
CA ASN A 143 -2.90 30.52 10.19
C ASN A 143 -4.27 30.57 10.88
N LEU A 144 -5.25 29.77 10.42
CA LEU A 144 -6.60 29.70 10.97
C LEU A 144 -6.84 28.36 11.69
N ASP A 145 -7.76 28.37 12.67
CA ASP A 145 -8.34 27.14 13.19
C ASP A 145 -9.29 26.56 12.13
N GLY A 146 -8.87 25.49 11.46
CA GLY A 146 -9.64 24.95 10.34
C GLY A 146 -10.95 24.28 10.73
N LEU A 147 -11.09 23.77 11.95
CA LEU A 147 -12.35 23.20 12.41
C LEU A 147 -13.37 24.33 12.62
N GLU A 148 -12.99 25.38 13.35
CA GLU A 148 -13.84 26.55 13.57
C GLU A 148 -14.23 27.20 12.23
N LYS A 149 -13.25 27.37 11.33
CA LYS A 149 -13.48 27.95 10.01
C LYS A 149 -14.41 27.09 9.16
N SER A 150 -14.17 25.78 9.09
CA SER A 150 -15.01 24.85 8.34
C SER A 150 -16.43 24.76 8.90
N GLN A 151 -16.61 24.81 10.23
CA GLN A 151 -17.93 24.90 10.86
C GLN A 151 -18.65 26.21 10.52
N GLN A 152 -17.92 27.33 10.50
CA GLN A 152 -18.46 28.63 10.09
C GLN A 152 -18.96 28.58 8.63
N LEU A 153 -18.15 28.02 7.72
CA LEU A 153 -18.48 27.86 6.32
C LEU A 153 -19.65 26.89 6.12
N ALA A 154 -19.64 25.75 6.79
CA ALA A 154 -20.71 24.78 6.78
C ALA A 154 -22.04 25.43 7.18
N LYS A 155 -22.07 26.19 8.28
CA LYS A 155 -23.25 26.95 8.71
C LYS A 155 -23.69 28.02 7.69
N LYS A 156 -22.73 28.74 7.08
CA LYS A 156 -23.02 29.79 6.08
C LYS A 156 -23.67 29.22 4.82
N TYR A 157 -23.25 28.03 4.40
CA TYR A 157 -23.69 27.39 3.16
C TYR A 157 -24.73 26.27 3.35
N GLY A 158 -25.12 26.00 4.59
CA GLY A 158 -26.07 24.93 4.93
C GLY A 158 -25.51 23.53 4.74
N ALA A 159 -24.18 23.39 4.78
CA ALA A 159 -23.46 22.12 4.72
C ALA A 159 -23.19 21.58 6.14
N GLU A 160 -22.64 20.37 6.21
CA GLU A 160 -22.24 19.69 7.44
C GLU A 160 -20.77 19.29 7.36
N VAL A 161 -20.01 19.47 8.44
CA VAL A 161 -18.64 18.93 8.53
C VAL A 161 -18.75 17.45 8.91
N VAL A 162 -18.19 16.55 8.10
CA VAL A 162 -18.40 15.09 8.23
C VAL A 162 -17.10 14.27 8.26
N GLY A 163 -15.96 14.91 8.00
CA GLY A 163 -14.65 14.28 8.05
C GLY A 163 -13.56 15.31 8.33
N ALA A 164 -12.37 14.84 8.71
CA ALA A 164 -11.20 15.68 8.94
C ALA A 164 -9.88 14.92 8.70
N ILE A 165 -8.89 15.65 8.21
CA ILE A 165 -7.47 15.31 8.33
C ILE A 165 -6.84 16.49 9.07
N ALA A 166 -7.12 16.58 10.36
CA ALA A 166 -6.80 17.75 11.18
C ALA A 166 -5.31 18.14 11.18
N PRO A 167 -4.33 17.19 11.16
CA PRO A 167 -2.92 17.56 11.05
C PRO A 167 -2.55 18.34 9.78
N LEU A 168 -3.38 18.25 8.73
CA LEU A 168 -3.22 18.97 7.46
C LEU A 168 -4.18 20.16 7.33
N ASN A 169 -4.93 20.50 8.39
CA ASN A 169 -5.99 21.53 8.36
C ASN A 169 -7.10 21.28 7.31
N ILE A 170 -7.39 20.01 7.00
CA ILE A 170 -8.36 19.63 5.97
C ILE A 170 -9.65 19.12 6.61
N TYR A 171 -10.79 19.59 6.10
CA TYR A 171 -12.10 19.21 6.63
C TYR A 171 -13.08 18.88 5.51
N GLN A 172 -13.72 17.72 5.61
CA GLN A 172 -14.68 17.24 4.62
C GLN A 172 -16.06 17.81 4.92
N LEU A 173 -16.70 18.40 3.91
CA LEU A 173 -18.06 18.90 3.97
C LEU A 173 -19.03 18.04 3.17
N ARG A 174 -20.21 17.80 3.74
CA ARG A 174 -21.40 17.34 3.03
C ARG A 174 -22.27 18.54 2.64
N LEU A 175 -22.42 18.75 1.34
CA LEU A 175 -23.11 19.87 0.73
C LEU A 175 -24.61 19.60 0.58
N PRO A 176 -25.48 20.63 0.72
CA PRO A 176 -26.92 20.49 0.52
C PRO A 176 -27.29 20.59 -0.98
N VAL A 177 -26.68 19.77 -1.83
CA VAL A 177 -26.81 19.81 -3.30
C VAL A 177 -27.37 18.51 -3.85
N LYS A 178 -27.98 18.57 -5.04
CA LYS A 178 -28.63 17.39 -5.66
C LYS A 178 -27.99 16.93 -6.96
N ASN A 179 -27.09 17.72 -7.53
CA ASN A 179 -26.50 17.47 -8.84
C ASN A 179 -25.17 18.23 -8.98
N LEU A 180 -24.42 17.90 -10.03
CA LEU A 180 -23.11 18.50 -10.28
C LEU A 180 -23.16 20.00 -10.55
N THR A 181 -24.22 20.50 -11.20
CA THR A 181 -24.34 21.95 -11.46
C THR A 181 -24.43 22.74 -10.15
N GLU A 182 -25.22 22.24 -9.19
CA GLU A 182 -25.32 22.84 -7.85
C GLU A 182 -24.02 22.68 -7.06
N ARG A 183 -23.39 21.50 -7.12
CA ARG A 183 -22.08 21.24 -6.49
C ARG A 183 -21.01 22.18 -7.01
N ASP A 184 -20.83 22.30 -8.33
CA ASP A 184 -19.78 23.10 -8.94
C ASP A 184 -19.97 24.59 -8.63
N ALA A 185 -21.21 25.06 -8.60
CA ALA A 185 -21.51 26.41 -8.14
C ALA A 185 -21.14 26.62 -6.66
N MET A 186 -21.27 25.59 -5.81
CA MET A 186 -20.86 25.64 -4.41
C MET A 186 -19.34 25.59 -4.25
N VAL A 187 -18.65 24.70 -4.98
CA VAL A 187 -17.19 24.61 -5.01
C VAL A 187 -16.57 25.94 -5.38
N LEU A 188 -17.08 26.60 -6.43
CA LEU A 188 -16.62 27.94 -6.83
C LEU A 188 -16.84 28.99 -5.73
N ARG A 189 -17.97 28.94 -5.00
CA ARG A 189 -18.23 29.88 -3.90
C ARG A 189 -17.30 29.64 -2.72
N LEU A 190 -17.11 28.39 -2.33
CA LEU A 190 -16.27 27.99 -1.21
C LEU A 190 -14.79 28.28 -1.48
N GLY A 191 -14.29 27.96 -2.68
CA GLY A 191 -12.91 28.28 -3.07
C GLY A 191 -12.61 29.77 -3.25
N ASN A 192 -13.62 30.66 -3.13
CA ASN A 192 -13.43 32.12 -3.09
C ASN A 192 -13.63 32.70 -1.68
N GLU A 193 -13.84 31.85 -0.67
CA GLU A 193 -13.92 32.31 0.71
C GLU A 193 -12.53 32.62 1.25
N VAL A 194 -12.39 33.76 1.93
CA VAL A 194 -11.15 34.11 2.65
C VAL A 194 -10.84 33.02 3.67
N GLY A 195 -9.61 32.52 3.70
CA GLY A 195 -9.21 31.42 4.58
C GLY A 195 -9.35 30.03 3.97
N VAL A 196 -9.74 29.89 2.70
CA VAL A 196 -9.78 28.60 1.99
C VAL A 196 -8.71 28.63 0.92
N ASP A 197 -7.72 27.75 1.03
CA ASP A 197 -6.64 27.62 0.04
C ASP A 197 -7.14 26.87 -1.19
N ALA A 198 -7.79 25.73 -0.95
CA ALA A 198 -8.27 24.87 -2.02
C ALA A 198 -9.51 24.06 -1.63
N VAL A 199 -10.21 23.60 -2.66
CA VAL A 199 -11.32 22.66 -2.55
C VAL A 199 -10.97 21.39 -3.30
N VAL A 200 -10.95 20.27 -2.59
CA VAL A 200 -10.71 18.95 -3.16
C VAL A 200 -12.04 18.31 -3.49
N ILE A 201 -12.20 17.89 -4.74
CA ILE A 201 -13.31 17.05 -5.17
C ILE A 201 -12.81 15.64 -5.41
N GLU A 202 -13.54 14.65 -4.92
CA GLU A 202 -13.22 13.27 -5.22
C GLU A 202 -13.80 12.86 -6.58
N GLU A 203 -12.90 12.38 -7.41
CA GLU A 203 -13.18 11.68 -8.64
C GLU A 203 -12.63 10.27 -8.48
N SER A 204 -13.50 9.30 -8.60
CA SER A 204 -13.17 7.88 -8.58
C SER A 204 -13.44 7.31 -9.96
N GLY A 205 -12.45 6.71 -10.60
CA GLY A 205 -12.77 5.68 -11.59
C GLY A 205 -13.46 4.51 -10.88
N ALA A 206 -14.18 3.65 -11.60
CA ALA A 206 -14.12 2.25 -11.18
C ALA A 206 -12.61 1.93 -11.17
N GLU A 207 -12.07 1.47 -10.05
CA GLU A 207 -10.74 0.84 -10.06
C GLU A 207 -10.90 -0.46 -10.85
N GLU A 208 -11.03 -0.32 -12.17
CA GLU A 208 -10.83 -1.43 -13.09
C GLU A 208 -9.42 -1.95 -12.83
N PRO A 209 -9.21 -3.27 -12.95
CA PRO A 209 -7.91 -3.88 -12.67
C PRO A 209 -6.84 -3.05 -13.36
N LEU A 210 -5.89 -2.54 -12.57
CA LEU A 210 -4.70 -1.82 -13.06
C LEU A 210 -4.27 -2.46 -14.36
N GLU A 211 -4.16 -1.65 -15.42
CA GLU A 211 -3.92 -2.14 -16.78
C GLU A 211 -3.01 -3.37 -16.75
N GLN A 212 -3.63 -4.54 -16.96
CA GLN A 212 -2.84 -5.76 -17.06
C GLN A 212 -2.04 -5.62 -18.33
N ASP A 213 -0.72 -5.53 -18.15
CA ASP A 213 0.18 -5.43 -19.26
C ASP A 213 -0.09 -6.58 -20.26
N LYS A 214 -0.27 -6.21 -21.52
CA LYS A 214 -0.57 -7.13 -22.62
C LYS A 214 0.68 -7.90 -23.06
N GLU A 215 1.84 -7.57 -22.51
CA GLU A 215 3.13 -8.20 -22.80
C GLU A 215 3.25 -9.63 -22.24
N PRO A 216 4.17 -10.45 -22.80
CA PRO A 216 4.44 -11.79 -22.31
C PRO A 216 4.84 -11.78 -20.83
N LYS A 217 4.02 -12.45 -20.01
CA LYS A 217 4.27 -12.63 -18.58
C LYS A 217 5.50 -13.55 -18.37
N PRO A 218 6.45 -13.21 -17.48
CA PRO A 218 7.62 -14.03 -17.23
C PRO A 218 7.25 -15.40 -16.65
N ARG A 219 8.07 -16.43 -16.94
CA ARG A 219 7.84 -17.80 -16.45
C ARG A 219 8.34 -18.02 -15.02
N HIS A 220 9.40 -17.31 -14.64
CA HIS A 220 10.09 -17.43 -13.34
C HIS A 220 10.04 -16.11 -12.56
N SER A 221 10.31 -16.15 -11.25
CA SER A 221 10.41 -14.95 -10.42
C SER A 221 11.57 -14.07 -10.89
N GLU A 222 11.29 -12.78 -11.10
CA GLU A 222 12.27 -11.82 -11.62
C GLU A 222 13.10 -11.15 -10.51
N TRP A 223 12.82 -11.44 -9.24
CA TRP A 223 13.47 -10.79 -8.09
C TRP A 223 14.98 -11.04 -8.00
N VAL A 224 15.48 -12.07 -8.70
CA VAL A 224 16.92 -12.30 -8.89
C VAL A 224 17.60 -11.06 -9.50
N ALA A 225 16.90 -10.29 -10.34
CA ALA A 225 17.41 -9.05 -10.92
C ALA A 225 17.74 -7.96 -9.88
N ASN A 226 17.13 -8.03 -8.69
CA ASN A 226 17.39 -7.11 -7.59
C ASN A 226 18.39 -7.69 -6.57
N ARG A 227 18.94 -8.88 -6.80
CA ARG A 227 19.79 -9.63 -5.85
C ARG A 227 19.09 -9.92 -4.51
N PHE A 228 17.80 -10.23 -4.57
CA PHE A 228 16.95 -10.53 -3.41
C PHE A 228 17.55 -11.60 -2.48
N LEU A 229 17.91 -12.78 -3.01
CA LEU A 229 18.40 -13.90 -2.20
C LEU A 229 19.81 -13.65 -1.66
N ASP A 230 20.61 -12.81 -2.32
CA ASP A 230 21.91 -12.38 -1.79
C ASP A 230 21.72 -11.47 -0.57
N ALA A 231 20.67 -10.63 -0.57
CA ALA A 231 20.35 -9.70 0.52
C ALA A 231 19.78 -10.43 1.75
N VAL A 232 18.72 -11.22 1.56
CA VAL A 232 18.64 -12.63 1.97
C VAL A 232 19.71 -13.14 2.94
N ASP A 233 20.61 -13.90 2.32
CA ASP A 233 21.77 -14.54 2.90
C ASP A 233 22.64 -13.56 3.70
N TYR A 234 22.88 -12.35 3.18
CA TYR A 234 23.70 -11.36 3.89
C TYR A 234 23.14 -11.00 5.24
N TYR A 235 21.87 -10.61 5.30
CA TYR A 235 21.26 -10.09 6.50
C TYR A 235 21.30 -11.15 7.59
N GLN A 236 20.89 -12.38 7.25
CA GLN A 236 20.85 -13.51 8.17
C GLN A 236 22.24 -13.90 8.72
N HIS A 237 23.32 -13.66 7.98
CA HIS A 237 24.68 -13.95 8.46
C HIS A 237 25.36 -12.74 9.13
N ARG A 238 25.15 -11.53 8.62
CA ARG A 238 25.84 -10.32 9.04
C ARG A 238 25.29 -9.76 10.33
N VAL A 239 23.96 -9.69 10.46
CA VAL A 239 23.30 -9.05 11.59
C VAL A 239 23.61 -9.79 12.91
N PRO A 240 23.40 -11.12 13.00
CA PRO A 240 23.71 -11.88 14.22
C PRO A 240 25.19 -12.28 14.34
N SER A 241 26.10 -11.74 13.52
CA SER A 241 27.52 -12.12 13.52
C SER A 241 28.17 -11.89 14.87
N LYS A 242 28.85 -12.92 15.41
CA LYS A 242 29.52 -12.83 16.72
C LYS A 242 30.72 -11.88 16.75
N GLN A 243 31.36 -11.63 15.61
CA GLN A 243 32.59 -10.82 15.55
C GLN A 243 32.30 -9.32 15.61
N ALA A 244 31.18 -8.88 15.04
CA ALA A 244 30.75 -7.50 15.00
C ALA A 244 29.21 -7.46 14.88
N PRO A 245 28.45 -7.79 15.93
CA PRO A 245 27.00 -7.86 15.85
C PRO A 245 26.40 -6.51 15.47
N VAL A 246 25.37 -6.53 14.63
CA VAL A 246 24.56 -5.35 14.32
C VAL A 246 23.30 -5.42 15.16
N GLU A 247 23.01 -4.36 15.92
CA GLU A 247 21.74 -4.25 16.62
C GLU A 247 20.66 -3.86 15.62
N ALA A 248 19.73 -4.79 15.35
CA ALA A 248 18.57 -4.52 14.53
C ALA A 248 17.42 -3.96 15.39
N HIS A 249 16.58 -3.13 14.79
CA HIS A 249 15.45 -2.48 15.43
C HIS A 249 14.13 -2.81 14.73
N PRO A 250 13.00 -2.88 15.45
CA PRO A 250 11.70 -3.09 14.84
C PRO A 250 11.30 -1.89 13.98
N VAL A 251 10.63 -2.14 12.86
CA VAL A 251 10.17 -1.10 11.94
C VAL A 251 8.70 -1.30 11.60
N ARG A 252 7.92 -0.22 11.67
CA ARG A 252 6.56 -0.15 11.15
C ARG A 252 6.56 0.34 9.71
N ILE A 253 5.89 -0.42 8.86
CA ILE A 253 5.67 -0.14 7.44
C ILE A 253 4.17 0.07 7.23
N GLY A 254 3.80 1.17 6.59
CA GLY A 254 2.43 1.42 6.17
C GLY A 254 2.28 1.11 4.68
N ILE A 255 1.31 0.29 4.32
CA ILE A 255 0.92 0.01 2.93
C ILE A 255 -0.45 0.62 2.72
N VAL A 256 -0.53 1.61 1.82
CA VAL A 256 -1.82 2.27 1.51
C VAL A 256 -2.54 1.47 0.43
N GLU A 257 -3.19 0.40 0.87
CA GLU A 257 -3.96 -0.57 0.09
C GLU A 257 -5.22 -0.98 0.87
N ARG A 258 -6.18 -1.63 0.19
CA ARG A 258 -7.47 -1.99 0.83
C ARG A 258 -7.32 -3.12 1.84
N ASN A 259 -7.04 -4.32 1.34
CA ASN A 259 -7.26 -5.58 2.05
C ASN A 259 -6.18 -6.61 1.70
N VAL A 260 -6.12 -7.68 2.50
CA VAL A 260 -5.28 -8.87 2.28
C VAL A 260 -6.14 -10.11 2.48
N ASP A 261 -6.01 -11.11 1.62
CA ASP A 261 -6.71 -12.40 1.80
C ASP A 261 -5.99 -13.27 2.83
N PHE A 262 -6.61 -13.47 4.00
CA PHE A 262 -6.06 -14.31 5.07
C PHE A 262 -6.46 -15.79 4.95
N ASP A 263 -7.26 -16.16 3.94
CA ASP A 263 -7.53 -17.56 3.59
C ASP A 263 -6.43 -18.13 2.69
N ALA A 264 -5.64 -17.28 2.03
CA ALA A 264 -4.46 -17.70 1.31
C ALA A 264 -3.42 -18.37 2.26
N PRO A 265 -2.82 -19.52 1.90
CA PRO A 265 -1.89 -20.25 2.76
C PRO A 265 -0.68 -19.42 3.24
N GLU A 266 -0.26 -18.45 2.43
CA GLU A 266 0.85 -17.55 2.74
C GLU A 266 0.53 -16.49 3.81
N PHE A 267 -0.76 -16.21 4.04
CA PHE A 267 -1.23 -15.23 5.02
C PHE A 267 -2.00 -15.83 6.20
N ALA A 268 -2.55 -17.03 6.06
CA ALA A 268 -3.22 -17.75 7.14
C ALA A 268 -2.41 -17.84 8.47
N PRO A 269 -1.06 -17.94 8.47
CA PRO A 269 -0.27 -17.91 9.70
C PRO A 269 -0.28 -16.57 10.46
N TYR A 270 -0.83 -15.49 9.89
CA TYR A 270 -0.97 -14.18 10.55
C TYR A 270 -2.27 -14.01 11.34
N LEU A 271 -3.17 -14.99 11.34
CA LEU A 271 -4.41 -14.92 12.11
C LEU A 271 -4.15 -14.79 13.62
N GLY A 272 -4.94 -13.94 14.28
CA GLY A 272 -4.86 -13.71 15.72
C GLY A 272 -3.76 -12.73 16.15
N ASP A 273 -3.15 -13.01 17.30
CA ASP A 273 -2.16 -12.12 17.91
C ASP A 273 -0.81 -12.21 17.20
N CYS A 274 -0.11 -11.09 17.17
CA CYS A 274 1.26 -10.99 16.71
C CYS A 274 2.05 -10.15 17.71
N ASP A 275 2.95 -10.79 18.45
CA ASP A 275 3.82 -10.09 19.40
C ASP A 275 4.96 -9.41 18.62
N PRO A 276 4.98 -8.07 18.53
CA PRO A 276 6.02 -7.35 17.79
C PRO A 276 7.39 -7.39 18.49
N ARG A 277 7.49 -7.98 19.69
CA ARG A 277 8.76 -8.20 20.42
C ARG A 277 9.45 -9.51 20.04
N GLU A 278 8.76 -10.36 19.30
CA GLU A 278 9.36 -11.57 18.73
C GLU A 278 9.99 -11.24 17.37
N PRO A 279 11.06 -11.94 16.95
CA PRO A 279 11.72 -11.73 15.65
C PRO A 279 10.85 -12.30 14.52
N ARG A 280 9.72 -11.62 14.25
CA ARG A 280 8.72 -12.02 13.27
C ARG A 280 8.14 -10.81 12.54
N THR A 281 7.65 -11.06 11.33
CA THR A 281 6.80 -10.12 10.63
C THR A 281 5.38 -10.27 11.17
N CYS A 282 4.69 -9.15 11.27
CA CYS A 282 3.27 -9.03 11.60
C CYS A 282 2.57 -8.35 10.44
N VAL A 283 1.39 -8.86 10.05
CA VAL A 283 0.55 -8.26 9.01
C VAL A 283 -0.79 -7.91 9.63
N TYR A 284 -1.19 -6.64 9.52
CA TYR A 284 -2.46 -6.12 10.01
C TYR A 284 -3.24 -5.55 8.84
N ALA A 285 -4.38 -6.16 8.51
CA ALA A 285 -5.17 -5.79 7.34
C ALA A 285 -6.62 -6.25 7.47
N ARG A 286 -7.53 -5.54 6.81
CA ARG A 286 -8.89 -6.05 6.55
C ARG A 286 -8.82 -7.22 5.58
N ASP A 287 -9.77 -8.14 5.69
CA ASP A 287 -9.79 -9.37 4.91
C ASP A 287 -10.38 -9.15 3.49
N ALA A 288 -9.63 -9.55 2.46
CA ALA A 288 -10.00 -9.42 1.05
C ALA A 288 -11.05 -10.45 0.63
N GLU A 289 -11.73 -10.25 -0.51
CA GLU A 289 -12.68 -11.23 -1.03
C GLU A 289 -12.01 -12.28 -1.93
N ALA A 290 -10.86 -11.94 -2.52
CA ALA A 290 -10.08 -12.85 -3.36
C ALA A 290 -8.55 -12.73 -3.15
N PRO A 291 -7.80 -13.83 -3.37
CA PRO A 291 -6.35 -13.87 -3.14
C PRO A 291 -5.53 -13.11 -4.19
N ASP A 292 -6.09 -12.87 -5.38
CA ASP A 292 -5.44 -12.18 -6.49
C ASP A 292 -5.73 -10.67 -6.51
N GLU A 293 -6.40 -10.15 -5.48
CA GLU A 293 -6.57 -8.71 -5.31
C GLU A 293 -5.22 -7.98 -5.16
N HIS A 294 -5.20 -6.72 -5.60
CA HIS A 294 -4.00 -5.90 -5.65
C HIS A 294 -3.29 -5.79 -4.28
N GLY A 295 -4.06 -5.52 -3.21
CA GLY A 295 -3.53 -5.38 -1.85
C GLY A 295 -2.87 -6.65 -1.33
N THR A 296 -3.46 -7.82 -1.58
CA THR A 296 -2.88 -9.13 -1.24
C THR A 296 -1.55 -9.33 -1.97
N THR A 297 -1.51 -9.03 -3.27
CA THR A 297 -0.31 -9.22 -4.11
C THR A 297 0.82 -8.25 -3.72
N VAL A 298 0.51 -6.98 -3.46
CA VAL A 298 1.49 -5.97 -2.99
C VAL A 298 2.05 -6.37 -1.63
N THR A 299 1.19 -6.78 -0.69
CA THR A 299 1.61 -7.22 0.64
C THR A 299 2.41 -8.51 0.58
N GLY A 300 2.11 -9.40 -0.37
CA GLY A 300 2.79 -10.69 -0.54
C GLY A 300 4.28 -10.53 -0.84
N ILE A 301 4.65 -9.53 -1.65
CA ILE A 301 6.06 -9.21 -1.97
C ILE A 301 6.87 -8.90 -0.70
N LEU A 302 6.23 -8.32 0.31
CA LEU A 302 6.85 -7.98 1.58
C LEU A 302 6.75 -9.12 2.59
N ALA A 303 5.58 -9.72 2.73
CA ALA A 303 5.23 -10.50 3.93
C ALA A 303 4.60 -11.87 3.67
N ALA A 304 4.49 -12.35 2.41
CA ALA A 304 4.05 -13.73 2.17
C ALA A 304 4.95 -14.74 2.91
N ARG A 305 4.36 -15.72 3.60
CA ARG A 305 5.12 -16.81 4.23
C ARG A 305 5.15 -18.03 3.32
N SER A 306 6.34 -18.54 3.06
CA SER A 306 6.53 -19.80 2.35
C SER A 306 7.55 -20.68 3.07
N VAL A 307 7.42 -21.99 2.90
CA VAL A 307 8.41 -22.97 3.37
C VAL A 307 9.72 -22.83 2.58
N GLU A 308 9.63 -22.41 1.31
CA GLU A 308 10.78 -22.10 0.47
C GLU A 308 11.11 -20.60 0.55
N PRO A 309 12.31 -20.21 1.02
CA PRO A 309 12.69 -18.79 1.12
C PRO A 309 12.64 -18.03 -0.21
N SER A 310 12.80 -18.72 -1.35
CA SER A 310 12.72 -18.12 -2.69
C SER A 310 11.30 -17.70 -3.10
N ASP A 311 10.29 -18.26 -2.44
CA ASP A 311 8.87 -18.01 -2.69
C ASP A 311 8.25 -17.26 -1.48
N SER A 312 9.07 -16.76 -0.55
CA SER A 312 8.64 -15.91 0.58
C SER A 312 8.72 -14.42 0.24
N GLY A 313 7.89 -13.61 0.89
CA GLY A 313 8.04 -12.15 0.90
C GLY A 313 9.35 -11.73 1.57
N PHE A 314 9.89 -10.57 1.18
CA PHE A 314 11.23 -10.14 1.60
C PHE A 314 11.39 -10.09 3.12
N LEU A 315 10.48 -9.43 3.84
CA LEU A 315 10.57 -9.25 5.30
C LEU A 315 10.38 -10.58 6.04
N SER A 316 9.46 -11.43 5.56
CA SER A 316 9.26 -12.79 6.08
C SER A 316 10.54 -13.63 5.96
N ALA A 317 11.27 -13.50 4.86
CA ALA A 317 12.54 -14.20 4.67
C ALA A 317 13.66 -13.73 5.63
N LEU A 318 13.53 -12.54 6.24
CA LEU A 318 14.50 -12.00 7.20
C LEU A 318 14.23 -12.39 8.66
N GLU A 319 13.02 -12.90 8.98
CA GLU A 319 12.56 -13.20 10.35
C GLU A 319 13.60 -13.89 11.24
N PRO A 320 14.35 -14.93 10.81
CA PRO A 320 15.29 -15.64 11.69
C PRO A 320 16.39 -14.77 12.32
N ALA A 321 16.68 -13.59 11.76
CA ALA A 321 17.71 -12.67 12.23
C ALA A 321 17.18 -11.25 12.50
N SER A 322 15.88 -10.99 12.29
CA SER A 322 15.32 -9.64 12.40
C SER A 322 14.95 -9.27 13.83
N ALA A 323 14.70 -7.98 14.07
CA ALA A 323 14.14 -7.47 15.32
C ALA A 323 12.61 -7.30 15.27
N GLY A 324 11.97 -7.83 14.21
CA GLY A 324 10.54 -7.72 13.97
C GLY A 324 10.15 -6.64 12.96
N PHE A 325 9.08 -6.89 12.20
CA PHE A 325 8.51 -5.93 11.25
C PHE A 325 6.99 -5.88 11.43
N GLU A 326 6.42 -4.69 11.50
CA GLU A 326 4.97 -4.47 11.58
C GLU A 326 4.47 -3.90 10.26
N VAL A 327 3.79 -4.70 9.45
CA VAL A 327 3.20 -4.31 8.17
C VAL A 327 1.73 -4.00 8.36
N ILE A 328 1.37 -2.72 8.26
CA ILE A 328 0.01 -2.23 8.43
C ILE A 328 -0.57 -1.87 7.06
N VAL A 329 -1.64 -2.55 6.64
CA VAL A 329 -2.35 -2.29 5.39
C VAL A 329 -3.64 -1.53 5.69
N GLU A 330 -3.74 -0.29 5.21
CA GLU A 330 -4.85 0.61 5.55
C GLU A 330 -5.16 1.60 4.43
N ARG A 331 -6.45 1.90 4.22
CA ARG A 331 -6.97 2.87 3.24
C ARG A 331 -7.96 3.88 3.81
N ASN A 332 -8.21 3.89 5.13
CA ASN A 332 -9.20 4.69 5.86
C ASN A 332 -10.66 4.39 5.47
N SER A 333 -11.03 4.75 4.24
CA SER A 333 -12.34 4.53 3.64
C SER A 333 -12.21 4.41 2.12
N ASP A 334 -13.33 4.21 1.42
CA ASP A 334 -13.33 4.13 -0.05
C ASP A 334 -13.34 5.52 -0.74
N ALA A 335 -12.98 6.59 -0.02
CA ALA A 335 -13.01 7.98 -0.50
C ALA A 335 -11.76 8.39 -1.32
N GLY A 336 -11.30 7.51 -2.20
CA GLY A 336 -10.28 7.82 -3.20
C GLY A 336 -8.95 8.32 -2.62
N ILE A 337 -8.48 9.46 -3.13
CA ILE A 337 -7.14 10.00 -2.81
C ILE A 337 -7.13 10.65 -1.42
N THR A 338 -8.19 11.37 -1.05
CA THR A 338 -8.30 11.96 0.29
C THR A 338 -8.25 10.87 1.38
N ALA A 339 -8.87 9.71 1.15
CA ALA A 339 -8.79 8.58 2.08
C ALA A 339 -7.38 7.98 2.18
N ASN A 340 -6.66 7.87 1.06
CA ASN A 340 -5.26 7.42 1.04
C ASN A 340 -4.36 8.36 1.87
N VAL A 341 -4.58 9.67 1.78
CA VAL A 341 -3.84 10.66 2.58
C VAL A 341 -4.25 10.58 4.06
N ALA A 342 -5.53 10.47 4.38
CA ALA A 342 -6.00 10.29 5.75
C ALA A 342 -5.42 9.03 6.42
N ALA A 343 -5.35 7.91 5.68
CA ALA A 343 -4.69 6.69 6.12
C ALA A 343 -3.19 6.93 6.38
N SER A 344 -2.51 7.60 5.45
CA SER A 344 -1.08 7.91 5.57
C SER A 344 -0.75 8.76 6.79
N VAL A 345 -1.57 9.79 7.07
CA VAL A 345 -1.41 10.62 8.27
C VAL A 345 -1.55 9.79 9.55
N ASN A 346 -2.62 8.99 9.67
CA ASN A 346 -2.80 8.14 10.85
C ASN A 346 -1.66 7.14 11.03
N LEU A 347 -1.19 6.52 9.94
CA LEU A 347 -0.08 5.56 9.96
C LEU A 347 1.22 6.21 10.45
N VAL A 348 1.50 7.42 9.98
CA VAL A 348 2.69 8.19 10.38
C VAL A 348 2.60 8.61 11.84
N GLU A 349 1.44 9.11 12.30
CA GLU A 349 1.19 9.41 13.71
C GLU A 349 1.27 8.15 14.59
N ASP A 350 0.96 6.97 14.04
CA ASP A 350 1.16 5.66 14.66
C ASP A 350 2.60 5.11 14.54
N GLY A 351 3.54 5.92 14.07
CA GLY A 351 4.98 5.62 14.08
C GLY A 351 5.48 4.79 12.89
N VAL A 352 4.74 4.75 11.78
CA VAL A 352 5.27 4.23 10.51
C VAL A 352 6.45 5.08 10.06
N ARG A 353 7.54 4.40 9.67
CA ARG A 353 8.75 5.05 9.13
C ARG A 353 8.82 5.05 7.60
N VAL A 354 8.10 4.13 6.96
CA VAL A 354 8.07 3.99 5.50
C VAL A 354 6.64 3.74 5.04
N LEU A 355 6.14 4.59 4.15
CA LEU A 355 4.87 4.43 3.48
C LEU A 355 5.06 3.86 2.08
N ASN A 356 4.30 2.84 1.71
CA ASN A 356 4.22 2.29 0.36
C ASN A 356 2.94 2.78 -0.33
N TRP A 357 3.12 3.59 -1.37
CA TRP A 357 2.05 4.06 -2.26
C TRP A 357 2.16 3.40 -3.62
N SER A 358 1.47 2.27 -3.80
CA SER A 358 1.40 1.53 -5.08
C SER A 358 0.26 2.03 -5.99
N TRP A 359 -0.09 3.31 -5.87
CA TRP A 359 -1.15 3.99 -6.61
C TRP A 359 -0.66 5.29 -7.25
N GLY A 360 -1.44 5.79 -8.19
CA GLY A 360 -1.18 7.05 -8.87
C GLY A 360 -2.35 7.43 -9.79
N ILE A 361 -2.41 8.71 -10.16
CA ILE A 361 -3.41 9.24 -11.07
C ILE A 361 -2.76 10.04 -12.21
N HIS A 362 -3.48 10.11 -13.33
CA HIS A 362 -3.12 10.87 -14.51
C HIS A 362 -4.13 12.00 -14.73
N ARG A 363 -3.73 13.13 -15.31
CA ARG A 363 -4.70 14.13 -15.78
C ARG A 363 -5.26 13.73 -17.13
N ILE A 364 -6.52 14.06 -17.41
CA ILE A 364 -7.06 13.98 -18.77
C ILE A 364 -6.14 14.72 -19.76
N GLY A 365 -5.84 14.07 -20.88
CA GLY A 365 -4.93 14.59 -21.91
C GLY A 365 -3.46 14.25 -21.68
N THR A 366 -3.12 13.47 -20.65
CA THR A 366 -1.79 12.88 -20.49
C THR A 366 -1.45 12.02 -21.71
N ARG A 367 -0.21 12.10 -22.18
CA ARG A 367 0.31 11.30 -23.29
C ARG A 367 1.49 10.45 -22.85
N ASP A 368 1.61 9.26 -23.44
CA ASP A 368 2.78 8.40 -23.28
C ASP A 368 3.99 8.94 -24.06
N VAL A 369 5.13 8.25 -23.98
CA VAL A 369 6.36 8.63 -24.69
C VAL A 369 6.25 8.50 -26.21
N GLU A 370 5.32 7.69 -26.71
CA GLU A 370 4.97 7.56 -28.13
C GLU A 370 3.99 8.64 -28.62
N GLY A 371 3.38 9.40 -27.70
CA GLY A 371 2.43 10.47 -27.98
C GLY A 371 0.96 10.04 -28.04
N GLU A 372 0.64 8.80 -27.68
CA GLU A 372 -0.71 8.25 -27.53
C GLU A 372 -1.34 8.71 -26.20
N GLU A 373 -2.66 8.75 -26.11
CA GLU A 373 -3.36 9.19 -24.90
C GLU A 373 -3.39 8.07 -23.84
N VAL A 374 -3.10 8.42 -22.60
CA VAL A 374 -3.29 7.52 -21.45
C VAL A 374 -4.74 7.61 -20.99
N ASP A 375 -5.43 6.48 -20.91
CA ASP A 375 -6.86 6.40 -20.58
C ASP A 375 -7.17 5.74 -19.22
N SER A 376 -6.16 5.23 -18.51
CA SER A 376 -6.32 4.65 -17.18
C SER A 376 -6.01 5.64 -16.04
N LEU A 377 -6.73 5.47 -14.93
CA LEU A 377 -6.56 6.26 -13.69
C LEU A 377 -6.59 7.79 -13.92
N ILE A 378 -7.32 8.23 -14.94
CA ILE A 378 -7.44 9.64 -15.32
C ILE A 378 -8.34 10.43 -14.38
N ARG A 379 -8.06 11.73 -14.24
CA ARG A 379 -8.78 12.71 -13.43
C ARG A 379 -8.95 14.01 -14.19
N SER A 380 -10.06 14.70 -13.96
CA SER A 380 -10.30 16.03 -14.51
C SER A 380 -9.28 17.03 -13.97
N GLY A 381 -9.11 18.14 -14.70
CA GLY A 381 -8.21 19.21 -14.23
C GLY A 381 -8.62 19.78 -12.87
N ILE A 382 -9.93 19.83 -12.57
CA ILE A 382 -10.45 20.36 -11.30
C ILE A 382 -10.06 19.43 -10.14
N ALA A 383 -10.22 18.12 -10.31
CA ALA A 383 -9.82 17.16 -9.29
C ALA A 383 -8.29 17.14 -9.12
N MET A 384 -7.53 17.15 -10.22
CA MET A 384 -6.05 17.18 -10.18
C MET A 384 -5.51 18.36 -9.37
N SER A 385 -6.01 19.57 -9.60
CA SER A 385 -5.57 20.74 -8.83
C SER A 385 -5.88 20.61 -7.33
N GLY A 386 -7.04 20.06 -6.96
CA GLY A 386 -7.33 19.78 -5.55
C GLY A 386 -6.41 18.73 -4.93
N TYR A 387 -6.06 17.69 -5.68
CA TYR A 387 -5.14 16.65 -5.21
C TYR A 387 -3.69 17.12 -5.11
N GLU A 388 -3.26 18.02 -5.98
CA GLU A 388 -1.95 18.66 -5.92
C GLU A 388 -1.79 19.39 -4.59
N GLU A 389 -2.71 20.30 -4.28
CA GLU A 389 -2.71 21.04 -3.00
C GLU A 389 -2.79 20.10 -1.79
N LEU A 390 -3.65 19.06 -1.85
CA LEU A 390 -3.74 18.03 -0.80
C LEU A 390 -2.39 17.32 -0.54
N LEU A 391 -1.66 16.99 -1.60
CA LEU A 391 -0.38 16.29 -1.51
C LEU A 391 0.75 17.24 -1.09
N GLU A 392 0.71 18.50 -1.51
CA GLU A 392 1.62 19.54 -1.04
C GLU A 392 1.51 19.71 0.47
N GLU A 393 0.29 19.88 0.99
CA GLU A 393 0.02 19.96 2.44
C GLU A 393 0.54 18.72 3.19
N PHE A 394 0.31 17.53 2.63
CA PHE A 394 0.82 16.29 3.22
C PHE A 394 2.36 16.26 3.32
N PHE A 395 3.08 16.63 2.24
CA PHE A 395 4.54 16.63 2.26
C PHE A 395 5.14 17.79 3.06
N LEU A 396 4.47 18.94 3.14
CA LEU A 396 4.84 20.04 4.04
C LEU A 396 4.71 19.62 5.50
N TRP A 397 3.61 18.98 5.86
CA TRP A 397 3.40 18.40 7.19
C TRP A 397 4.46 17.34 7.53
N LEU A 398 4.73 16.39 6.62
CA LEU A 398 5.80 15.42 6.83
C LEU A 398 7.15 16.09 7.08
N ARG A 399 7.49 17.12 6.31
CA ARG A 399 8.78 17.82 6.48
C ARG A 399 8.89 18.53 7.83
N ARG A 400 7.78 19.09 8.30
CA ARG A 400 7.71 19.85 9.55
C ARG A 400 7.69 18.96 10.78
N GLU A 401 6.82 17.95 10.77
CA GLU A 401 6.49 17.15 11.96
C GLU A 401 7.14 15.76 11.96
N HIS A 402 7.43 15.20 10.79
CA HIS A 402 7.90 13.81 10.62
C HIS A 402 9.06 13.70 9.60
N PRO A 403 10.18 14.44 9.79
CA PRO A 403 11.27 14.51 8.81
C PRO A 403 12.01 13.18 8.61
N ASP A 404 11.71 12.17 9.45
CA ASP A 404 12.30 10.84 9.45
C ASP A 404 11.46 9.79 8.68
N VAL A 405 10.31 10.19 8.12
CA VAL A 405 9.42 9.35 7.32
C VAL A 405 9.73 9.47 5.83
N LEU A 406 9.72 8.33 5.13
CA LEU A 406 9.88 8.26 3.68
C LEU A 406 8.65 7.62 3.02
N VAL A 407 8.17 8.23 1.93
CA VAL A 407 7.14 7.70 1.05
C VAL A 407 7.80 7.06 -0.18
N VAL A 408 7.46 5.81 -0.46
CA VAL A 408 7.90 5.06 -1.64
C VAL A 408 6.71 4.92 -2.57
N ASN A 409 6.78 5.53 -3.75
CA ASN A 409 5.68 5.59 -4.70
C ASN A 409 6.00 4.89 -6.03
N SER A 410 5.01 4.23 -6.63
CA SER A 410 5.11 3.71 -8.00
C SER A 410 5.12 4.84 -9.04
N ALA A 411 6.05 4.79 -9.99
CA ALA A 411 6.13 5.78 -11.08
C ALA A 411 4.85 5.85 -11.93
N GLY A 412 4.16 4.72 -12.11
CA GLY A 412 2.97 4.61 -12.96
C GLY A 412 3.18 3.66 -14.14
N ASN A 413 2.08 3.24 -14.77
CA ASN A 413 2.06 2.20 -15.79
C ASN A 413 1.57 2.69 -17.16
N GLY A 414 1.64 4.01 -17.42
CA GLY A 414 1.14 4.62 -18.64
C GLY A 414 2.21 4.90 -19.70
N SER A 415 3.42 4.33 -19.57
CA SER A 415 4.57 4.64 -20.44
C SER A 415 4.80 6.17 -20.59
N ALA A 416 4.54 6.95 -19.54
CA ALA A 416 4.58 8.40 -19.57
C ALA A 416 5.81 8.96 -18.81
N ARG A 417 6.04 10.27 -18.97
CA ARG A 417 7.05 11.02 -18.19
C ARG A 417 6.48 11.37 -16.81
N SER A 418 7.19 10.99 -15.76
CA SER A 418 6.81 11.24 -14.36
C SER A 418 7.02 12.70 -13.94
N SER A 419 7.85 13.47 -14.63
CA SER A 419 8.24 14.87 -14.34
C SER A 419 7.24 15.93 -14.81
N LEU A 420 6.10 15.53 -15.35
CA LEU A 420 5.07 16.46 -15.78
C LEU A 420 4.12 16.71 -14.61
N ASP A 421 4.47 17.71 -13.79
CA ASP A 421 3.79 18.06 -12.53
C ASP A 421 2.26 18.09 -12.67
N ASP A 422 1.76 18.81 -13.66
CA ASP A 422 0.32 18.93 -13.98
C ASP A 422 -0.38 17.64 -14.41
N TYR A 423 0.35 16.59 -14.77
CA TYR A 423 -0.19 15.41 -15.47
C TYR A 423 -0.09 14.12 -14.67
N ARG A 424 0.72 14.04 -13.62
CA ARG A 424 0.96 12.77 -12.91
C ARG A 424 1.19 12.96 -11.41
N LEU A 425 0.25 12.49 -10.58
CA LEU A 425 0.37 12.57 -9.11
C LEU A 425 0.37 11.18 -8.45
N PRO A 426 1.15 10.94 -7.37
CA PRO A 426 2.03 11.89 -6.69
C PRO A 426 3.47 11.89 -7.23
N SER A 427 3.81 11.00 -8.17
CA SER A 427 5.21 10.75 -8.59
C SER A 427 5.93 11.96 -9.20
N SER A 428 5.22 13.02 -9.61
CA SER A 428 5.85 14.25 -10.10
C SER A 428 6.45 15.11 -8.99
N PHE A 429 5.85 15.11 -7.79
CA PHE A 429 6.24 15.97 -6.66
C PHE A 429 7.73 15.90 -6.35
N ILE A 430 8.42 17.04 -6.29
CA ILE A 430 9.85 17.12 -5.96
C ILE A 430 10.01 17.34 -4.45
N THR A 431 10.32 16.27 -3.72
CA THR A 431 10.59 16.33 -2.28
C THR A 431 11.49 15.18 -1.85
N GLU A 432 12.33 15.41 -0.85
CA GLU A 432 13.28 14.42 -0.34
C GLU A 432 12.59 13.22 0.32
N GLN A 433 11.36 13.42 0.81
CA GLN A 433 10.54 12.38 1.44
C GLN A 433 9.69 11.57 0.45
N LEU A 434 9.88 11.72 -0.86
CA LEU A 434 9.23 10.91 -1.90
C LEU A 434 10.26 10.23 -2.80
N LEU A 435 10.30 8.90 -2.75
CA LEU A 435 11.12 8.07 -3.62
C LEU A 435 10.24 7.39 -4.67
N VAL A 436 10.54 7.59 -5.95
CA VAL A 436 9.73 7.10 -7.08
C VAL A 436 10.37 5.87 -7.70
N VAL A 437 9.58 4.81 -7.84
CA VAL A 437 10.04 3.48 -8.27
C VAL A 437 9.50 3.12 -9.65
N GLY A 438 10.42 2.94 -10.60
CA GLY A 438 10.13 2.44 -11.94
C GLY A 438 10.16 0.91 -12.01
N GLY A 439 9.70 0.37 -13.14
CA GLY A 439 9.57 -1.07 -13.35
C GLY A 439 10.52 -1.59 -14.43
N HIS A 440 11.23 -2.68 -14.13
CA HIS A 440 12.00 -3.44 -15.10
C HIS A 440 11.59 -4.92 -15.13
N GLN A 441 12.06 -5.63 -16.15
CA GLN A 441 11.85 -7.08 -16.33
C GLN A 441 13.13 -7.76 -16.84
N ARG A 442 13.23 -9.08 -16.69
CA ARG A 442 14.37 -9.85 -17.17
C ARG A 442 14.47 -9.77 -18.70
N ASN A 443 15.67 -9.55 -19.21
CA ASN A 443 15.94 -9.59 -20.65
C ASN A 443 16.32 -11.00 -21.10
N ASP A 444 15.33 -11.85 -21.37
CA ASP A 444 15.55 -13.25 -21.77
C ASP A 444 16.33 -13.43 -23.09
N LYS A 445 16.53 -12.36 -23.87
CA LYS A 445 17.33 -12.37 -25.10
C LYS A 445 18.84 -12.23 -24.84
N ARG A 446 19.22 -11.90 -23.60
CA ARG A 446 20.62 -11.66 -23.21
C ARG A 446 20.99 -12.58 -22.06
N ASP A 447 21.96 -13.45 -22.31
CA ASP A 447 22.59 -14.29 -21.29
C ASP A 447 23.89 -13.62 -20.82
N VAL A 448 23.74 -12.76 -19.81
CA VAL A 448 24.82 -11.95 -19.23
C VAL A 448 24.76 -12.07 -17.71
N PRO A 449 25.86 -11.80 -16.98
CA PRO A 449 25.85 -11.75 -15.52
C PRO A 449 24.82 -10.75 -14.97
N VAL A 450 24.36 -10.97 -13.73
CA VAL A 450 23.33 -10.12 -13.10
C VAL A 450 23.75 -8.66 -13.06
N GLU A 451 25.03 -8.37 -12.85
CA GLU A 451 25.60 -7.02 -12.75
C GLU A 451 25.60 -6.27 -14.09
N HIS A 452 25.48 -6.98 -15.21
CA HIS A 452 25.56 -6.37 -16.52
C HIS A 452 24.30 -5.52 -16.81
N PRO A 453 24.44 -4.30 -17.37
CA PRO A 453 23.30 -3.41 -17.63
C PRO A 453 22.20 -4.03 -18.50
N GLU A 454 22.57 -4.87 -19.46
CA GLU A 454 21.62 -5.58 -20.35
C GLU A 454 20.94 -6.81 -19.71
N TYR A 455 21.23 -7.15 -18.45
CA TYR A 455 20.56 -8.25 -17.75
C TYR A 455 19.06 -8.03 -17.63
N VAL A 456 18.62 -6.77 -17.52
CA VAL A 456 17.21 -6.40 -17.55
C VAL A 456 16.95 -5.39 -18.64
N THR A 457 15.66 -5.21 -18.95
CA THR A 457 15.16 -4.11 -19.77
C THR A 457 14.09 -3.37 -19.00
N LYS A 458 13.89 -2.08 -19.31
CA LYS A 458 12.71 -1.35 -18.83
C LYS A 458 11.47 -2.12 -19.25
N ARG A 459 10.50 -2.16 -18.35
CA ARG A 459 9.16 -2.61 -18.69
C ARG A 459 8.47 -1.60 -19.61
N PRO A 460 7.86 -2.01 -20.73
CA PRO A 460 7.24 -1.07 -21.67
C PRO A 460 6.25 -0.12 -20.99
N SER A 461 5.36 -0.66 -20.17
CA SER A 461 4.36 0.11 -19.41
C SER A 461 4.95 1.05 -18.35
N SER A 462 6.18 0.85 -17.86
CA SER A 462 6.74 1.71 -16.81
C SER A 462 6.90 3.15 -17.30
N ASN A 463 6.39 4.10 -16.51
CA ASN A 463 6.77 5.49 -16.61
C ASN A 463 8.29 5.66 -16.41
N VAL A 464 8.83 6.75 -16.93
CA VAL A 464 10.27 7.04 -17.03
C VAL A 464 10.58 8.46 -16.58
N ASP A 465 11.83 8.88 -16.78
CA ASP A 465 12.49 10.18 -16.54
C ASP A 465 13.21 10.37 -15.19
N MET A 466 13.79 11.56 -15.04
CA MET A 466 14.60 11.96 -13.89
C MET A 466 13.84 12.05 -12.56
N ARG A 467 12.51 11.98 -12.55
CA ARG A 467 11.75 11.83 -11.30
C ARG A 467 11.81 10.40 -10.78
N VAL A 468 12.02 9.41 -11.63
CA VAL A 468 12.19 8.02 -11.20
C VAL A 468 13.57 7.88 -10.57
N ASP A 469 13.62 7.48 -9.30
CA ASP A 469 14.88 7.37 -8.54
C ASP A 469 15.60 6.06 -8.82
N ILE A 470 14.84 4.98 -8.93
CA ILE A 470 15.38 3.63 -9.10
C ILE A 470 14.34 2.72 -9.75
N THR A 471 14.80 1.72 -10.49
CA THR A 471 13.93 0.65 -11.00
C THR A 471 14.06 -0.64 -10.18
N ALA A 472 12.96 -1.36 -10.01
CA ALA A 472 12.93 -2.72 -9.45
C ALA A 472 12.12 -3.67 -10.33
N SER A 473 12.29 -4.97 -10.12
CA SER A 473 11.53 -6.01 -10.84
C SER A 473 10.03 -5.79 -10.66
N ALA A 474 9.30 -5.68 -11.76
CA ALA A 474 7.91 -5.24 -11.75
C ALA A 474 6.88 -6.36 -11.86
N CYS A 475 7.30 -7.62 -11.90
CA CYS A 475 6.39 -8.77 -11.99
C CYS A 475 6.46 -9.66 -10.75
N THR A 476 5.29 -10.11 -10.32
CA THR A 476 5.12 -11.05 -9.21
C THR A 476 4.00 -12.05 -9.54
N ARG A 477 3.86 -13.09 -8.73
CA ARG A 477 2.73 -14.01 -8.79
C ARG A 477 1.74 -13.66 -7.69
N ALA A 478 0.45 -13.67 -8.02
CA ALA A 478 -0.62 -13.55 -7.04
C ALA A 478 -0.64 -14.76 -6.11
N ALA A 479 -1.20 -14.54 -4.92
CA ALA A 479 -1.54 -15.60 -3.99
C ALA A 479 -2.61 -16.52 -4.58
N THR A 480 -2.72 -17.73 -4.04
CA THR A 480 -3.85 -18.63 -4.35
C THR A 480 -4.36 -19.29 -3.09
N LEU A 481 -5.59 -19.79 -3.12
CA LEU A 481 -6.15 -20.58 -2.02
C LEU A 481 -5.59 -22.02 -1.97
N GLU A 482 -4.96 -22.50 -3.06
CA GLU A 482 -4.41 -23.85 -3.13
C GLU A 482 -2.94 -23.83 -2.69
N PRO A 483 -2.56 -24.60 -1.65
CA PRO A 483 -1.15 -24.73 -1.26
C PRO A 483 -0.30 -25.18 -2.45
N ASP A 484 0.93 -24.64 -2.54
CA ASP A 484 1.93 -24.94 -3.58
C ASP A 484 1.53 -24.58 -5.02
N LYS A 485 0.33 -24.04 -5.25
CA LYS A 485 -0.10 -23.55 -6.55
C LYS A 485 0.37 -22.12 -6.76
N ARG A 486 1.00 -21.90 -7.92
CA ARG A 486 1.41 -20.57 -8.36
C ARG A 486 0.24 -19.82 -8.99
N GLY A 487 -0.04 -18.62 -8.50
CA GLY A 487 -1.06 -17.75 -9.06
C GLY A 487 -0.66 -17.14 -10.40
N GLU A 488 -1.58 -16.33 -10.92
CA GLU A 488 -1.34 -15.56 -12.13
C GLU A 488 -0.21 -14.57 -11.94
N VAL A 489 0.51 -14.28 -13.02
CA VAL A 489 1.55 -13.25 -12.98
C VAL A 489 0.88 -11.89 -13.17
N HIS A 490 1.12 -11.00 -12.22
CA HIS A 490 0.77 -9.60 -12.28
C HIS A 490 2.03 -8.77 -12.43
N CYS A 491 1.92 -7.68 -13.17
CA CYS A 491 3.07 -6.85 -13.41
C CYS A 491 2.70 -5.37 -13.53
N GLY A 492 3.60 -4.50 -13.08
CA GLY A 492 3.41 -3.07 -12.97
C GLY A 492 4.35 -2.48 -11.93
N THR A 493 4.58 -1.17 -12.00
CA THR A 493 5.39 -0.42 -11.03
C THR A 493 4.87 -0.59 -9.60
N SER A 494 3.56 -0.80 -9.42
CA SER A 494 2.92 -1.15 -8.14
C SER A 494 3.51 -2.39 -7.45
N TYR A 495 4.12 -3.31 -8.19
CA TYR A 495 4.81 -4.50 -7.65
C TYR A 495 6.34 -4.30 -7.54
N ALA A 496 6.89 -3.28 -8.18
CA ALA A 496 8.28 -2.86 -7.98
C ALA A 496 8.44 -2.08 -6.66
N THR A 497 7.47 -1.20 -6.35
CA THR A 497 7.43 -0.36 -5.14
C THR A 497 7.60 -1.14 -3.82
N PRO A 498 6.83 -2.22 -3.53
CA PRO A 498 6.97 -2.95 -2.27
C PRO A 498 8.36 -3.61 -2.11
N MET A 499 9.06 -3.95 -3.19
CA MET A 499 10.43 -4.45 -3.11
C MET A 499 11.39 -3.38 -2.57
N VAL A 500 11.23 -2.14 -3.04
CA VAL A 500 12.02 -0.99 -2.58
C VAL A 500 11.62 -0.59 -1.15
N THR A 501 10.32 -0.64 -0.82
CA THR A 501 9.82 -0.46 0.56
C THR A 501 10.47 -1.46 1.53
N GLY A 502 10.53 -2.74 1.16
CA GLY A 502 11.07 -3.80 2.02
C GLY A 502 12.56 -3.62 2.32
N ILE A 503 13.34 -3.27 1.30
CA ILE A 503 14.77 -3.00 1.51
C ILE A 503 14.98 -1.76 2.36
N ILE A 504 14.22 -0.68 2.17
CA ILE A 504 14.30 0.53 2.99
C ILE A 504 13.95 0.22 4.45
N ALA A 505 12.87 -0.52 4.71
CA ALA A 505 12.51 -0.92 6.06
C ALA A 505 13.63 -1.73 6.73
N THR A 506 14.32 -2.58 5.97
CA THR A 506 15.47 -3.34 6.45
C THR A 506 16.70 -2.45 6.70
N MET A 507 16.92 -1.44 5.86
CA MET A 507 17.98 -0.44 6.08
C MET A 507 17.74 0.36 7.36
N LEU A 508 16.49 0.76 7.61
CA LEU A 508 16.09 1.46 8.84
C LEU A 508 16.12 0.55 10.08
N SER A 509 15.88 -0.76 9.90
CA SER A 509 16.07 -1.74 10.96
C SER A 509 17.54 -1.82 11.39
N ILE A 510 18.47 -1.75 10.43
CA ILE A 510 19.93 -1.75 10.69
C ILE A 510 20.40 -0.41 11.26
N ASN A 511 19.94 0.71 10.68
CA ASN A 511 20.32 2.06 11.10
C ASN A 511 19.07 2.95 11.18
N PRO A 512 18.42 3.02 12.36
CA PRO A 512 17.16 3.76 12.54
C PRO A 512 17.34 5.28 12.44
N GLN A 513 18.58 5.75 12.42
CA GLN A 513 18.96 7.17 12.36
C GLN A 513 19.07 7.72 10.94
N LEU A 514 18.92 6.89 9.91
CA LEU A 514 18.97 7.34 8.53
C LEU A 514 17.79 8.29 8.25
N ALA A 515 18.12 9.48 7.75
CA ALA A 515 17.16 10.40 7.18
C ALA A 515 16.75 9.96 5.76
N PRO A 516 15.57 10.37 5.25
CA PRO A 516 15.11 10.05 3.89
C PRO A 516 16.16 10.31 2.79
N GLU A 517 16.86 11.44 2.85
CA GLU A 517 17.96 11.78 1.91
C GLU A 517 19.10 10.76 1.94
N GLN A 518 19.50 10.32 3.14
CA GLN A 518 20.57 9.34 3.32
C GLN A 518 20.15 7.95 2.82
N VAL A 519 18.89 7.57 3.03
CA VAL A 519 18.33 6.34 2.46
C VAL A 519 18.40 6.39 0.94
N ARG A 520 17.95 7.49 0.31
CA ARG A 520 18.03 7.69 -1.14
C ARG A 520 19.48 7.59 -1.61
N GLU A 521 20.41 8.30 -0.96
CA GLU A 521 21.84 8.27 -1.30
C GLU A 521 22.42 6.85 -1.24
N LEU A 522 22.16 6.10 -0.17
CA LEU A 522 22.66 4.73 -0.01
C LEU A 522 22.09 3.79 -1.08
N LEU A 523 20.78 3.87 -1.36
CA LEU A 523 20.15 3.09 -2.43
C LEU A 523 20.79 3.40 -3.79
N ARG A 524 20.96 4.67 -4.11
CA ARG A 524 21.56 5.12 -5.38
C ARG A 524 23.03 4.74 -5.51
N ARG A 525 23.81 4.88 -4.44
CA ARG A 525 25.21 4.42 -4.36
C ARG A 525 25.35 2.92 -4.51
N SER A 526 24.37 2.17 -4.05
CA SER A 526 24.34 0.71 -4.16
C SER A 526 23.87 0.20 -5.51
N ALA A 527 23.16 1.04 -6.29
CA ALA A 527 22.42 0.60 -7.45
C ALA A 527 23.30 -0.06 -8.52
N LEU A 528 22.78 -1.13 -9.11
CA LEU A 528 23.25 -1.64 -10.39
C LEU A 528 22.77 -0.71 -11.51
N THR A 529 23.31 -0.90 -12.71
CA THR A 529 22.95 -0.10 -13.88
C THR A 529 21.91 -0.79 -14.75
N ILE A 530 21.09 -0.01 -15.47
CA ILE A 530 20.16 -0.47 -16.51
C ILE A 530 20.23 0.52 -17.70
N GLY A 531 19.94 0.04 -18.91
CA GLY A 531 19.87 0.90 -20.09
C GLY A 531 21.23 1.09 -20.79
N ARG A 532 21.32 2.10 -21.65
CA ARG A 532 22.49 2.35 -22.51
C ARG A 532 23.59 3.09 -21.74
N ASP A 533 24.72 3.34 -22.42
CA ASP A 533 25.96 3.80 -21.81
C ASP A 533 26.02 5.30 -21.45
N SER A 534 25.01 6.13 -21.81
CA SER A 534 24.99 7.56 -21.45
C SER A 534 23.60 8.22 -21.50
N ASP A 535 23.16 8.75 -20.36
CA ASP A 535 21.93 9.50 -20.04
C ASP A 535 22.32 10.96 -19.68
N PHE A 536 23.18 11.60 -20.47
CA PHE A 536 23.39 13.07 -20.45
C PHE A 536 22.73 13.72 -21.66
N GLU A 537 21.59 13.17 -22.08
CA GLU A 537 20.74 13.79 -23.10
C GLU A 537 19.93 14.95 -22.44
N PRO A 538 19.29 15.83 -23.23
CA PRO A 538 18.49 16.95 -22.70
C PRO A 538 17.39 16.48 -21.73
N VAL A 539 16.80 17.39 -20.94
CA VAL A 539 15.67 17.10 -20.01
C VAL A 539 14.49 16.36 -20.68
N GLU A 540 14.41 16.37 -22.01
CA GLU A 540 13.42 15.68 -22.85
C GLU A 540 13.78 14.22 -23.21
N ALA A 541 14.93 13.72 -22.75
CA ALA A 541 15.42 12.38 -23.06
C ALA A 541 14.61 11.28 -22.38
N ASP A 542 14.58 10.10 -23.01
CA ASP A 542 13.92 8.90 -22.49
C ASP A 542 14.79 8.19 -21.42
N ASP A 543 15.38 8.95 -20.50
CA ASP A 543 16.14 8.42 -19.37
C ASP A 543 15.21 7.57 -18.51
N LEU A 544 15.63 6.36 -18.14
CA LEU A 544 14.73 5.44 -17.41
C LEU A 544 14.56 5.88 -15.95
N THR A 545 15.59 6.54 -15.41
CA THR A 545 15.66 7.10 -14.05
C THR A 545 16.55 8.34 -14.05
N ALA A 546 16.61 9.06 -12.93
CA ALA A 546 17.70 10.00 -12.67
C ALA A 546 19.08 9.33 -12.92
N PRO A 547 19.97 9.94 -13.72
CA PRO A 547 21.25 9.33 -14.07
C PRO A 547 22.14 9.18 -12.84
N ILE A 548 22.95 8.12 -12.80
CA ILE A 548 23.93 7.89 -11.73
C ILE A 548 24.97 9.02 -11.75
N LEU A 549 25.08 9.72 -10.63
CA LEU A 549 25.96 10.87 -10.46
C LEU A 549 27.35 10.45 -9.97
N PRO A 550 28.40 11.24 -10.22
CA PRO A 550 29.73 10.97 -9.66
C PRO A 550 29.75 10.86 -8.13
N SER A 551 28.95 11.66 -7.42
CA SER A 551 28.80 11.59 -5.97
C SER A 551 28.33 10.19 -5.51
N GLU A 552 27.52 9.52 -6.32
CA GLU A 552 26.99 8.17 -6.05
C GLU A 552 28.01 7.06 -6.36
N ARG A 553 29.21 7.44 -6.85
CA ARG A 553 30.35 6.56 -7.14
C ARG A 553 31.64 7.09 -6.50
N ASN A 554 31.55 7.62 -5.28
CA ASN A 554 32.69 8.13 -4.50
C ASN A 554 33.51 9.20 -5.27
N TYR A 555 32.84 10.04 -6.04
CA TYR A 555 33.42 11.09 -6.89
C TYR A 555 34.41 10.59 -7.96
N GLN A 556 34.33 9.30 -8.34
CA GLN A 556 35.16 8.73 -9.40
C GLN A 556 34.62 9.12 -10.78
N MET A 557 35.02 10.28 -11.31
CA MET A 557 34.49 10.86 -12.56
C MET A 557 34.58 9.96 -13.81
N ASN A 558 35.45 8.95 -13.81
CA ASN A 558 35.63 8.00 -14.92
C ASN A 558 34.94 6.64 -14.66
N ASN A 559 34.08 6.55 -13.65
CA ASN A 559 33.32 5.34 -13.38
C ASN A 559 32.32 5.09 -14.52
N GLN A 560 32.30 3.84 -15.02
CA GLN A 560 31.50 3.41 -16.17
C GLN A 560 29.98 3.45 -15.94
N ASP A 561 29.55 3.57 -14.68
CA ASP A 561 28.15 3.64 -14.29
C ASP A 561 27.62 5.07 -14.35
N ILE A 562 28.50 6.08 -14.34
CA ILE A 562 28.09 7.50 -14.33
C ILE A 562 27.31 7.81 -15.61
N GLY A 563 26.17 8.46 -15.44
CA GLY A 563 25.26 8.76 -16.53
C GLY A 563 24.45 7.55 -16.98
N ARG A 564 24.34 6.46 -16.22
CA ARG A 564 23.38 5.39 -16.50
C ARG A 564 22.20 5.44 -15.56
N SER A 565 21.08 4.86 -15.98
CA SER A 565 19.92 4.66 -15.13
C SER A 565 20.18 3.62 -14.02
N ALA A 566 19.50 3.78 -12.88
CA ALA A 566 19.69 2.97 -11.69
C ALA A 566 18.68 1.81 -11.57
N ARG A 567 19.21 0.69 -11.11
CA ARG A 567 18.48 -0.54 -10.82
C ARG A 567 18.79 -0.99 -9.40
N LEU A 568 17.77 -1.44 -8.69
CA LEU A 568 17.88 -1.91 -7.32
C LEU A 568 18.94 -3.03 -7.16
N ASP A 569 19.85 -2.85 -6.19
CA ASP A 569 20.73 -3.89 -5.65
C ASP A 569 20.48 -4.00 -4.15
N MET A 570 19.63 -4.94 -3.77
CA MET A 570 19.24 -5.12 -2.37
C MET A 570 20.44 -5.53 -1.50
N ARG A 571 21.34 -6.35 -2.05
CA ARG A 571 22.52 -6.83 -1.33
C ARG A 571 23.46 -5.69 -1.01
N LYS A 572 23.79 -4.88 -2.02
CA LYS A 572 24.73 -3.77 -1.85
C LYS A 572 24.14 -2.66 -0.97
N ALA A 573 22.83 -2.44 -1.02
CA ALA A 573 22.15 -1.48 -0.14
C ALA A 573 22.36 -1.84 1.34
N LEU A 574 22.18 -3.12 1.71
CA LEU A 574 22.42 -3.56 3.09
C LEU A 574 23.89 -3.45 3.50
N GLU A 575 24.84 -3.76 2.61
CA GLU A 575 26.26 -3.59 2.89
C GLU A 575 26.60 -2.14 3.26
N LEU A 576 26.21 -1.20 2.39
CA LEU A 576 26.48 0.22 2.62
C LEU A 576 25.74 0.76 3.85
N THR A 577 24.58 0.21 4.18
CA THR A 577 23.86 0.56 5.39
C THR A 577 24.62 0.13 6.64
N VAL A 578 25.17 -1.08 6.66
CA VAL A 578 26.01 -1.52 7.78
C VAL A 578 27.28 -0.67 7.87
N ASP A 579 27.92 -0.36 6.74
CA ASP A 579 29.11 0.52 6.71
C ASP A 579 28.79 1.94 7.21
N SER A 580 27.55 2.41 7.05
CA SER A 580 27.10 3.72 7.53
C SER A 580 27.08 3.84 9.07
N LEU A 581 27.04 2.71 9.80
CA LEU A 581 27.08 2.73 11.26
C LEU A 581 28.44 3.21 11.80
N ASP A 582 29.51 2.99 11.05
CA ASP A 582 30.87 3.36 11.44
C ASP A 582 31.26 4.79 11.01
N GLN A 583 30.45 5.42 10.14
CA GLN A 583 30.69 6.79 9.69
C GLN A 583 30.17 7.76 10.75
N VAL A 584 31.09 8.36 11.50
CA VAL A 584 30.78 9.46 12.43
C VAL A 584 30.17 10.60 11.63
N ARG A 585 28.97 11.02 12.04
CA ARG A 585 28.17 12.11 11.46
C ARG A 585 28.97 13.38 11.14
#